data_AF-A0A842TF52-F1
#
_entry.id   AF-A0A842TF52-F1
#
_cell.length_a   1.000
_cell.length_b   1.000
_cell.length_c   1.000
_cell.angle_alpha   90.00
_cell.angle_beta   90.00
_cell.angle_gamma   90.00
#
_symmetry.space_group_name_H-M   'P 1'
#
loop_
_entity.id
_entity.type
_entity.pdbx_description
1 polymer ?
#
loop_
_entity_poly.entity_id
_entity_poly.type
_entity_poly.pdbx_seq_one_letter_code
_entity_poly.pdbx_strand_id
1 'polypeptide(L)'
;MKEKRKKLDEIIEKLDKKNQSQDEWKKYIEEHKEEFQKLKTMIKKKQNELKDLVIKKQVGEISQEEFENKLEKLQNLLTKLETKLYKLRLKEIKI
;
A
#
# COMPACT_ATOMS: atom_id res chain seq x y z
N MET A 1 -21.01 23.92 -37.18
CA MET A 1 -20.30 24.62 -36.07
C MET A 1 -20.68 24.14 -34.66
N LYS A 2 -21.96 23.82 -34.37
CA LYS A 2 -22.39 23.37 -33.02
C LYS A 2 -21.76 22.06 -32.55
N GLU A 3 -21.48 21.14 -33.47
CA GLU A 3 -20.95 19.80 -33.16
C GLU A 3 -19.48 19.80 -32.73
N LYS A 4 -18.67 20.72 -33.27
CA LYS A 4 -17.27 20.90 -32.85
C LYS A 4 -17.16 21.53 -31.46
N ARG A 5 -18.12 22.38 -31.07
CA ARG A 5 -18.17 22.98 -29.72
C ARG A 5 -18.54 21.93 -28.66
N LYS A 6 -19.57 21.11 -28.91
CA LYS A 6 -19.94 20.00 -28.01
C LYS A 6 -18.78 19.03 -27.73
N LYS A 7 -18.05 18.61 -28.79
CA LYS A 7 -16.87 17.74 -28.62
C LYS A 7 -15.76 18.40 -27.80
N LEU A 8 -15.61 19.72 -27.90
CA LEU A 8 -14.62 20.46 -27.12
C LEU A 8 -15.05 20.57 -25.65
N ASP A 9 -16.31 20.87 -25.39
CA ASP A 9 -16.88 20.93 -24.04
C ASP A 9 -16.79 19.57 -23.33
N GLU A 10 -17.06 18.47 -24.05
CA GLU A 10 -16.89 17.10 -23.54
C GLU A 10 -15.42 16.75 -23.21
N ILE A 11 -14.47 17.28 -23.97
CA ILE A 11 -13.04 17.09 -23.70
C ILE A 11 -12.62 17.91 -22.48
N ILE A 12 -13.10 19.15 -22.36
CA ILE A 12 -12.84 20.03 -21.20
C ILE A 12 -13.41 19.39 -19.93
N GLU A 13 -14.66 18.91 -19.95
CA GLU A 13 -15.26 18.21 -18.80
C GLU A 13 -14.47 16.96 -18.39
N LYS A 14 -13.97 16.19 -19.36
CA LYS A 14 -13.15 14.99 -19.07
C LYS A 14 -11.80 15.37 -18.45
N LEU A 15 -11.19 16.47 -18.90
CA LEU A 15 -9.93 16.97 -18.34
C LEU A 15 -10.13 17.53 -16.93
N ASP A 16 -11.21 18.27 -16.68
CA ASP A 16 -11.54 18.81 -15.37
C ASP A 16 -11.85 17.70 -14.36
N LYS A 17 -12.63 16.67 -14.76
CA LYS A 17 -12.86 15.48 -13.91
C LYS A 17 -11.57 14.75 -13.57
N LYS A 18 -10.62 14.67 -14.51
CA LYS A 18 -9.30 14.06 -14.27
C LYS A 18 -8.47 14.87 -13.27
N ASN A 19 -8.48 16.20 -13.40
CA ASN A 19 -7.77 17.10 -12.49
C ASN A 19 -8.36 17.05 -11.07
N GLN A 20 -9.69 17.06 -10.95
CA GLN A 20 -10.39 16.91 -9.66
C GLN A 20 -10.05 15.58 -8.97
N SER A 21 -10.08 14.47 -9.70
CA SER A 21 -9.71 13.14 -9.18
C SER A 21 -8.25 13.08 -8.68
N GLN A 22 -7.34 13.75 -9.38
CA GLN A 22 -5.93 13.82 -8.99
C GLN A 22 -5.72 14.65 -7.71
N ASP A 23 -6.40 15.80 -7.59
CA ASP A 23 -6.26 16.67 -6.43
C ASP A 23 -6.92 16.08 -5.18
N GLU A 24 -8.06 15.41 -5.34
CA GLU A 24 -8.66 14.60 -4.27
C GLU A 24 -7.73 13.46 -3.85
N TRP A 25 -6.95 12.87 -4.77
CA TRP A 25 -5.99 11.82 -4.43
C TRP A 25 -4.79 12.34 -3.67
N LYS A 26 -4.28 13.51 -4.06
CA LYS A 26 -3.22 14.19 -3.29
C LYS A 26 -3.69 14.56 -1.88
N LYS A 27 -4.90 15.12 -1.73
CA LYS A 27 -5.47 15.44 -0.41
C LYS A 27 -5.59 14.20 0.47
N TYR A 28 -6.16 13.12 -0.07
CA TYR A 28 -6.28 11.86 0.65
C TYR A 28 -4.91 11.31 1.12
N ILE A 29 -3.90 11.33 0.24
CA ILE A 29 -2.56 10.88 0.62
C ILE A 29 -1.94 11.80 1.68
N GLU A 30 -2.17 13.11 1.62
CA GLU A 30 -1.67 14.05 2.62
C GLU A 30 -2.36 13.86 3.98
N GLU A 31 -3.68 13.66 3.99
CA GLU A 31 -4.47 13.36 5.19
C GLU A 31 -4.06 12.04 5.84
N HIS A 32 -3.71 11.03 5.03
CA HIS A 32 -3.28 9.72 5.51
C HIS A 32 -1.75 9.54 5.55
N LYS A 33 -0.98 10.62 5.38
CA LYS A 33 0.49 10.57 5.27
C LYS A 33 1.14 9.91 6.47
N GLU A 34 0.70 10.25 7.67
CA GLU A 34 1.21 9.64 8.89
C GLU A 34 0.92 8.14 8.96
N GLU A 35 -0.30 7.73 8.61
CA GLU A 35 -0.67 6.31 8.57
C GLU A 35 0.17 5.56 7.55
N PHE A 36 0.43 6.18 6.39
CA PHE A 36 1.27 5.64 5.34
C PHE A 36 2.72 5.42 5.82
N GLN A 37 3.28 6.40 6.55
CA GLN A 37 4.63 6.29 7.11
C GLN A 37 4.70 5.26 8.23
N LYS A 38 3.67 5.19 9.09
CA LYS A 38 3.56 4.16 10.13
C LYS A 38 3.52 2.76 9.51
N LEU A 39 2.69 2.55 8.48
CA LEU A 39 2.60 1.27 7.77
C LEU A 39 3.93 0.89 7.11
N LYS A 40 4.58 1.81 6.39
CA LYS A 40 5.91 1.57 5.81
C LYS A 40 6.93 1.17 6.86
N THR A 41 6.93 1.87 8.00
CA THR A 41 7.86 1.58 9.11
C THR A 41 7.60 0.20 9.70
N MET A 42 6.33 -0.17 9.91
CA MET A 42 5.95 -1.50 10.40
C MET A 42 6.36 -2.61 9.42
N ILE A 43 6.11 -2.43 8.13
CA ILE A 43 6.52 -3.38 7.08
C ILE A 43 8.04 -3.56 7.11
N LYS A 44 8.81 -2.46 7.10
CA LYS A 44 10.27 -2.52 7.14
C LYS A 44 10.77 -3.25 8.39
N LYS A 45 10.16 -3.00 9.55
CA LYS A 45 10.49 -3.72 10.79
C LYS A 45 10.26 -5.22 10.64
N LYS A 46 9.10 -5.63 10.10
CA LYS A 46 8.78 -7.05 9.89
C LYS A 46 9.65 -7.73 8.83
N GLN A 47 10.07 -7.01 7.80
CA GLN A 47 11.05 -7.50 6.83
C GLN A 47 12.42 -7.72 7.48
N ASN A 48 12.84 -6.85 8.40
CA ASN A 48 14.06 -7.06 9.17
C ASN A 48 13.94 -8.28 10.11
N GLU A 49 12.83 -8.40 10.84
CA GLU A 49 12.56 -9.59 11.67
C GLU A 49 12.60 -10.89 10.85
N LEU A 50 12.11 -10.87 9.61
CA LEU A 50 12.18 -12.00 8.70
C LEU A 50 13.62 -12.33 8.28
N LYS A 51 14.43 -11.31 7.97
CA LYS A 51 15.87 -11.51 7.68
C LYS A 51 16.60 -12.11 8.87
N ASP A 52 16.35 -11.58 10.06
CA ASP A 52 16.95 -12.09 11.30
C ASP A 52 16.53 -13.54 11.54
N LEU A 53 15.27 -13.89 11.29
CA LEU A 53 14.78 -15.26 11.40
C LEU A 53 15.51 -16.23 10.45
N VAL A 54 15.73 -15.81 9.20
CA VAL A 54 16.49 -16.60 8.21
C VAL A 54 17.94 -16.76 8.65
N ILE A 55 18.58 -15.70 9.13
CA ILE A 55 19.96 -15.76 9.64
C ILE A 55 20.04 -16.75 10.81
N LYS A 56 19.13 -16.64 11.79
CA LYS A 56 19.06 -17.56 12.95
C LYS A 56 18.92 -19.01 12.51
N LYS A 57 18.11 -19.27 11.49
CA LYS A 57 17.98 -20.62 10.94
C LYS A 57 19.27 -21.09 10.26
N GLN A 58 19.93 -20.23 9.50
CA GLN A 58 21.19 -20.54 8.82
C GLN A 58 22.33 -20.85 9.79
N VAL A 59 22.43 -20.12 10.90
CA VAL A 59 23.44 -20.37 11.94
C VAL A 59 23.07 -21.51 12.89
N GLY A 60 21.90 -22.13 12.71
CA GLY A 60 21.43 -23.25 13.53
C GLY A 60 20.94 -22.87 14.93
N GLU A 61 20.68 -21.59 15.20
CA GLU A 61 20.17 -21.11 16.49
C GLU A 61 18.72 -21.57 16.77
N ILE A 62 17.96 -21.91 15.73
CA ILE A 62 16.56 -22.34 15.84
C ILE A 62 16.31 -23.62 15.05
N SER A 63 15.36 -24.43 15.54
CA SER A 63 14.95 -25.66 14.87
C SER A 63 14.19 -25.36 13.56
N GLN A 64 14.03 -26.38 12.71
CA GLN A 64 13.20 -26.27 11.50
C GLN A 64 11.75 -25.93 11.83
N GLU A 65 11.17 -26.62 12.80
CA GLU A 65 9.80 -26.40 13.24
C GLU A 65 9.60 -25.00 13.83
N GLU A 66 10.56 -24.50 14.62
CA GLU A 66 10.50 -23.14 15.16
C GLU A 66 10.58 -22.08 14.05
N PHE A 67 11.44 -22.32 13.05
CA PHE A 67 11.57 -21.46 11.89
C PHE A 67 10.27 -21.39 11.09
N GLU A 68 9.67 -22.52 10.75
CA GLU A 68 8.42 -22.59 9.96
C GLU A 68 7.27 -21.89 10.67
N ASN A 69 7.08 -22.16 11.97
CA ASN A 69 6.04 -21.51 12.78
C ASN A 69 6.21 -19.98 12.86
N LYS A 70 7.44 -19.49 12.99
CA LYS A 70 7.71 -18.05 13.03
C LYS A 70 7.61 -17.40 11.65
N LEU A 71 8.05 -18.12 10.61
CA LEU A 71 7.99 -17.69 9.23
C LEU A 71 6.55 -17.46 8.78
N GLU A 72 5.67 -18.41 9.03
CA GLU A 72 4.25 -18.31 8.67
C GLU A 72 3.60 -17.09 9.35
N LYS A 73 3.84 -16.90 10.66
CA LYS A 73 3.32 -15.75 11.41
C LYS A 73 3.82 -14.42 10.84
N LEU A 74 5.11 -14.32 10.52
CA LEU A 74 5.71 -13.11 9.96
C LEU A 74 5.18 -12.82 8.55
N GLN A 75 5.06 -13.84 7.70
CA GLN A 75 4.51 -13.70 6.35
C GLN A 75 3.04 -13.23 6.41
N ASN A 76 2.21 -13.85 7.25
CA ASN A 76 0.82 -13.44 7.44
C ASN A 76 0.70 -11.98 7.91
N LEU A 77 1.58 -11.55 8.81
CA LEU A 77 1.60 -10.16 9.28
C LEU A 77 2.05 -9.18 8.19
N LEU A 78 3.08 -9.54 7.41
CA LEU A 78 3.55 -8.75 6.29
C LEU A 78 2.45 -8.58 5.24
N THR A 79 1.80 -9.67 4.83
CA THR A 79 0.68 -9.64 3.88
C THR A 79 -0.46 -8.74 4.36
N LYS A 80 -0.82 -8.80 5.65
CA LYS A 80 -1.85 -7.91 6.23
C LYS A 80 -1.45 -6.44 6.15
N LEU A 81 -0.20 -6.11 6.50
CA LEU A 81 0.30 -4.73 6.48
C LEU A 81 0.40 -4.19 5.05
N GLU A 82 0.90 -5.00 4.12
CA GLU A 82 1.01 -4.67 2.70
C GLU A 82 -0.36 -4.48 2.06
N THR A 83 -1.33 -5.35 2.39
CA THR A 83 -2.72 -5.21 1.96
C THR A 83 -3.33 -3.91 2.49
N LYS A 84 -3.06 -3.56 3.76
CA LYS A 84 -3.54 -2.30 4.33
C LYS A 84 -2.93 -1.08 3.64
N LEU A 85 -1.62 -1.12 3.35
CA LEU A 85 -0.94 -0.08 2.59
C LEU A 85 -1.48 0.04 1.15
N TYR A 86 -1.79 -1.09 0.51
CA TYR A 86 -2.34 -1.13 -0.83
C TYR A 86 -3.74 -0.51 -0.88
N LYS A 87 -4.63 -0.89 0.04
CA LYS A 87 -5.97 -0.28 0.17
C LYS A 87 -5.91 1.22 0.38
N LEU A 88 -4.98 1.66 1.23
CA LEU A 88 -4.73 3.08 1.47
C LEU A 88 -4.24 3.79 0.19
N ARG A 89 -3.42 3.16 -0.66
CA ARG A 89 -3.01 3.74 -1.96
C ARG A 89 -4.16 3.86 -2.94
N LEU A 90 -5.06 2.89 -2.95
CA LEU A 90 -6.19 2.83 -3.87
C LEU A 90 -7.39 3.69 -3.45
N LYS A 91 -7.33 4.35 -2.28
CA LYS A 91 -8.53 4.93 -1.64
C LYS A 91 -9.65 3.90 -1.43
N GLU A 92 -9.33 2.61 -1.38
CA GLU A 92 -10.28 1.56 -1.01
C GLU A 92 -10.49 1.60 0.51
N ILE A 93 -11.17 2.64 0.98
CA ILE A 93 -11.97 2.53 2.18
C ILE A 93 -13.19 1.72 1.73
N LYS A 94 -13.35 0.52 2.28
CA LYS A 94 -14.53 -0.32 2.07
C LYS A 94 -15.79 0.56 2.18
N ILE A 95 -16.58 0.58 1.11
CA ILE A 95 -18.04 0.80 1.18
C ILE A 95 -18.63 -0.30 2.05
#